data_AF-A0A8X6HX54-F1
#
_entry.id   AF-A0A8X6HX54-F1
#
_cell.length_a   1.000
_cell.length_b   1.000
_cell.length_c   1.000
_cell.angle_alpha   90.00
_cell.angle_beta   90.00
_cell.angle_gamma   90.00
#
_symmetry.space_group_name_H-M   'P 1'
#
loop_
_entity.id
_entity.type
_entity.pdbx_description
1 polymer ?
#
loop_
_entity_poly.entity_id
_entity_poly.type
_entity_poly.pdbx_seq_one_letter_code
_entity_poly.pdbx_strand_id
1 'polypeptide(L)'
;MAFLTKGKKEDLRKLAWEMGLSVGEDLRILDIKHLIVNSEKYEEASIKNLFTNIIEERLEKIKNDEQAAEQERKKAEQAEEEERKKAEQAADLERRKAEMDFELQKLKLQLEAKMSGVPQIKKTVNSKENSSKPYAPKRNSYDSRFDKTNQAGPTSSFNRGDKLKTDDRSDRPSVSCYGCAVNGIWGTACADSGASHSIAGETLYLLLQKEGANFQKTQITMSLADGHKSEWKSTQPV
;
A
#
# COMPACT_ATOMS: atom_id res chain seq x y z
N MET A 1 38.12 34.23 13.82
CA MET A 1 36.90 34.67 13.08
C MET A 1 36.28 33.60 12.17
N ALA A 2 37.04 32.95 11.28
CA ALA A 2 36.49 32.05 10.25
C ALA A 2 35.70 30.84 10.78
N PHE A 3 35.93 30.42 12.02
CA PHE A 3 35.20 29.28 12.60
C PHE A 3 33.73 29.61 12.92
N LEU A 4 33.40 30.88 13.20
CA LEU A 4 32.03 31.34 13.49
C LEU A 4 31.10 31.31 12.26
N THR A 5 31.62 31.02 11.06
CA THR A 5 30.79 30.84 9.86
C THR A 5 30.27 29.41 9.71
N LYS A 6 30.79 28.44 10.48
CA LYS A 6 30.42 27.02 10.35
C LYS A 6 29.05 26.67 10.96
N GLY A 7 28.59 27.45 11.95
CA GLY A 7 27.33 27.20 12.66
C GLY A 7 26.17 28.06 12.16
N LYS A 8 24.96 27.67 12.56
CA LYS A 8 23.71 28.41 12.31
C LYS A 8 23.59 29.62 13.25
N LYS A 9 22.62 30.50 12.98
CA LYS A 9 22.29 31.64 13.85
C LYS A 9 21.98 31.19 15.29
N GLU A 10 21.29 30.07 15.45
CA GLU A 10 20.99 29.46 16.74
C GLU A 10 22.25 29.03 17.50
N ASP A 11 23.20 28.39 16.81
CA ASP A 11 24.47 27.96 17.40
C ASP A 11 25.24 29.18 17.94
N LEU A 12 25.24 30.29 17.20
CA LEU A 12 25.87 31.56 17.61
C LEU A 12 25.13 32.23 18.77
N ARG A 13 23.79 32.14 18.83
CA ARG A 13 23.01 32.63 19.97
C ARG A 13 23.30 31.84 21.24
N LYS A 14 23.38 30.50 21.14
CA LYS A 14 23.76 29.63 22.26
C LYS A 14 25.16 29.95 22.76
N LEU A 15 26.12 30.09 21.84
CA LEU A 15 27.49 30.48 22.20
C LEU A 15 27.53 31.81 22.94
N ALA A 16 26.82 32.82 22.45
CA ALA A 16 26.77 34.12 23.11
C ALA A 16 26.12 34.02 24.51
N TRP A 17 25.07 33.22 24.66
CA TRP A 17 24.42 32.97 25.95
C TRP A 17 25.38 32.29 26.95
N GLU A 18 26.16 31.30 26.51
CA GLU A 18 27.17 30.65 27.37
C GLU A 18 28.31 31.59 27.79
N MET A 19 28.61 32.61 26.98
CA MET A 19 29.53 33.67 27.34
C MET A 19 28.92 34.70 28.32
N GLY A 20 27.61 34.60 28.60
CA GLY A 20 26.84 35.53 29.41
C GLY A 20 26.42 36.80 28.66
N LEU A 21 26.39 36.75 27.33
CA LEU A 21 25.95 37.85 26.47
C LEU A 21 24.46 37.65 26.15
N SER A 22 23.66 38.69 26.36
CA SER A 22 22.24 38.66 26.00
C SER A 22 22.07 38.98 24.52
N VAL A 23 21.55 38.02 23.75
CA VAL A 23 21.35 38.14 22.30
C VAL A 23 19.88 37.92 21.96
N GLY A 24 19.21 39.00 21.58
CA GLY A 24 17.84 38.99 21.08
C GLY A 24 17.66 38.20 19.78
N GLU A 25 16.43 37.75 19.53
CA GLU A 25 16.10 36.82 18.44
C GLU A 25 16.29 37.45 17.06
N ASP A 26 16.11 38.77 16.97
CA ASP A 26 16.12 39.53 15.71
C ASP A 26 17.51 39.98 15.28
N LEU A 27 18.53 39.85 16.14
CA LEU A 27 19.88 40.29 15.84
C LEU A 27 20.43 39.58 14.60
N ARG A 28 21.09 40.32 13.71
CA ARG A 28 21.67 39.74 12.49
C ARG A 28 22.87 38.90 12.88
N ILE A 29 23.14 37.85 12.09
CA ILE A 29 24.28 36.94 12.30
C ILE A 29 25.60 37.71 12.44
N LEU A 30 25.80 38.77 11.65
CA LEU A 30 26.98 39.63 11.73
C LEU A 30 27.07 40.37 13.07
N ASP A 31 25.97 40.96 13.52
CA ASP A 31 25.94 41.71 14.78
C ASP A 31 26.27 40.79 15.97
N ILE A 32 25.77 39.55 15.96
CA ILE A 32 26.08 38.52 16.98
C ILE A 32 27.58 38.16 16.95
N LYS A 33 28.16 37.96 15.76
CA LYS A 33 29.60 37.66 15.62
C LYS A 33 30.47 38.79 16.15
N HIS A 34 30.11 40.03 15.85
CA HIS A 34 30.82 41.19 16.37
C HIS A 34 30.71 41.29 17.89
N LEU A 35 29.55 41.00 18.46
CA LEU A 35 29.31 41.04 19.91
C LEU A 35 30.17 39.99 20.65
N ILE A 36 30.30 38.79 20.09
CA ILE A 36 31.17 37.73 20.62
C ILE A 36 32.64 38.15 20.59
N VAL A 37 33.11 38.65 19.45
CA VAL A 37 34.52 39.02 19.24
C VAL A 37 34.94 40.21 20.09
N ASN A 38 34.03 41.19 20.23
CA ASN A 38 34.31 42.40 20.99
C ASN A 38 34.16 42.20 22.51
N SER A 39 33.77 41.00 22.96
CA SER A 39 33.62 40.73 24.39
C SER A 39 34.97 40.58 25.08
N GLU A 40 35.08 41.06 26.31
CA GLU A 40 36.30 40.92 27.13
C GLU A 40 36.65 39.46 27.43
N LYS A 41 35.66 38.57 27.35
CA LYS A 41 35.80 37.13 27.56
C LYS A 41 36.18 36.37 26.28
N TYR A 42 36.54 37.09 25.21
CA TYR A 42 36.90 36.48 23.95
C TYR A 42 38.29 35.81 24.01
N GLU A 43 38.30 34.49 24.10
CA GLU A 43 39.50 33.68 23.90
C GLU A 43 39.27 32.70 22.74
N GLU A 44 40.02 32.87 21.64
CA GLU A 44 39.72 32.18 20.38
C GLU A 44 39.75 30.64 20.49
N ALA A 45 40.69 30.08 21.25
CA ALA A 45 40.79 28.62 21.44
C ALA A 45 39.58 28.07 22.22
N SER A 46 39.27 28.71 23.36
CA SER A 46 38.16 28.33 24.24
C SER A 46 36.81 28.46 23.52
N ILE A 47 36.59 29.56 22.80
CA ILE A 47 35.34 29.80 22.06
C ILE A 47 35.21 28.87 20.86
N LYS A 48 36.32 28.56 20.17
CA LYS A 48 36.29 27.60 19.07
C LYS A 48 35.92 26.20 19.56
N ASN A 49 36.45 25.75 20.69
CA ASN A 49 36.10 24.47 21.29
C ASN A 49 34.63 24.45 21.72
N LEU A 50 34.18 25.49 22.42
CA LEU A 50 32.80 25.63 22.85
C LEU A 50 31.82 25.61 21.67
N PHE A 51 32.10 26.39 20.64
CA PHE A 51 31.28 26.45 19.43
C PHE A 51 31.26 25.13 18.66
N THR A 52 32.38 24.40 18.65
CA THR A 52 32.46 23.08 18.01
C THR A 52 31.56 22.09 18.75
N ASN A 53 31.61 22.07 20.09
CA ASN A 53 30.74 21.22 20.90
C ASN A 53 29.24 21.54 20.70
N ILE A 54 28.86 22.82 20.63
CA ILE A 54 27.47 23.22 20.35
C ILE A 54 26.99 22.69 18.98
N ILE A 55 27.84 22.81 17.96
CA ILE A 55 27.53 22.31 16.62
C ILE A 55 27.41 20.79 16.63
N GLU A 56 28.35 20.10 17.27
CA GLU A 56 28.36 18.64 17.40
C GLU A 56 27.10 18.14 18.12
N GLU A 57 26.73 18.74 19.26
CA GLU A 57 25.51 18.39 20.00
C GLU A 57 24.25 18.53 19.10
N ARG A 58 24.17 19.61 18.32
CA ARG A 58 23.05 19.81 17.39
C ARG A 58 23.02 18.71 16.31
N LEU A 59 24.18 18.33 15.76
CA LEU A 59 24.27 17.29 14.74
C LEU A 59 23.96 15.90 15.32
N GLU A 60 24.39 15.62 16.55
CA GLU A 60 24.09 14.37 17.25
C GLU A 60 22.61 14.23 17.56
N LYS A 61 21.94 15.30 18.00
CA LYS A 61 20.47 15.28 18.20
C LYS A 61 19.73 14.94 16.92
N ILE A 62 20.09 15.60 15.81
CA ILE A 62 19.48 15.31 14.51
C ILE A 62 19.68 13.84 14.12
N LYS A 63 20.91 13.32 14.23
CA LYS A 63 21.21 11.92 13.92
C LYS A 63 20.45 10.95 14.82
N ASN A 64 20.35 11.23 16.12
CA ASN A 64 19.65 10.38 17.06
C ASN A 64 18.14 10.38 16.80
N ASP A 65 17.55 11.52 16.47
CA ASP A 65 16.14 11.64 16.12
C ASP A 65 15.83 10.90 14.80
N GLU A 66 16.71 11.04 13.79
CA GLU A 66 16.64 10.27 12.54
C GLU A 66 16.74 8.76 12.78
N GLN A 67 17.70 8.33 13.62
CA GLN A 67 17.87 6.92 13.97
C GLN A 67 16.69 6.37 14.77
N ALA A 68 16.14 7.13 15.72
CA ALA A 68 14.97 6.75 16.49
C ALA A 68 13.74 6.57 15.58
N ALA A 69 13.52 7.52 14.66
CA ALA A 69 12.44 7.44 13.68
C ALA A 69 12.60 6.23 12.73
N GLU A 70 13.83 5.93 12.30
CA GLU A 70 14.09 4.75 11.47
C GLU A 70 13.89 3.43 12.24
N GLN A 71 14.33 3.36 13.50
CA GLN A 71 14.10 2.20 14.36
C GLN A 71 12.62 1.98 14.65
N GLU A 72 11.85 3.05 14.86
CA GLU A 72 10.40 2.96 15.06
C GLU A 72 9.71 2.43 13.80
N ARG A 73 10.09 2.92 12.61
CA ARG A 73 9.59 2.40 11.33
C ARG A 73 9.91 0.92 11.14
N LYS A 74 11.15 0.50 11.41
CA LYS A 74 11.56 -0.92 11.30
C LYS A 74 10.80 -1.80 12.29
N LYS A 75 10.57 -1.34 13.52
CA LYS A 75 9.78 -2.07 14.52
C LYS A 75 8.30 -2.18 14.11
N ALA A 76 7.72 -1.12 13.57
CA ALA A 76 6.35 -1.12 13.08
C ALA A 76 6.17 -2.07 11.89
N GLU A 77 7.09 -2.05 10.93
CA GLU A 77 7.08 -2.96 9.78
C GLU A 77 7.23 -4.43 10.20
N GLN A 78 8.13 -4.72 11.14
CA GLN A 78 8.29 -6.06 11.70
C GLN A 78 7.04 -6.55 12.45
N ALA A 79 6.40 -5.67 13.21
CA ALA A 79 5.16 -5.99 13.92
C ALA A 79 4.01 -6.30 12.93
N GLU A 80 3.87 -5.52 11.86
CA GLU A 80 2.87 -5.76 10.81
C GLU A 80 3.13 -7.08 10.08
N GLU A 81 4.39 -7.38 9.75
CA GLU A 81 4.76 -8.63 9.09
C GLU A 81 4.49 -9.85 10.00
N GLU A 82 4.79 -9.73 11.29
CA GLU A 82 4.50 -10.79 12.27
C GLU A 82 2.99 -11.01 12.43
N GLU A 83 2.20 -9.93 12.46
CA GLU A 83 0.75 -10.01 12.51
C GLU A 83 0.18 -10.67 11.25
N ARG A 84 0.68 -10.31 10.05
CA ARG A 84 0.30 -10.95 8.79
C ARG A 84 0.63 -12.44 8.79
N LYS A 85 1.82 -12.83 9.25
CA LYS A 85 2.22 -14.25 9.38
C LYS A 85 1.32 -15.02 10.35
N LYS A 86 0.99 -14.42 11.49
CA LYS A 86 0.06 -15.02 12.47
C LYS A 86 -1.35 -15.17 11.90
N ALA A 87 -1.85 -14.15 11.19
CA ALA A 87 -3.15 -14.19 10.54
C ALA A 87 -3.22 -15.24 9.42
N GLU A 88 -2.16 -15.37 8.61
CA GLU A 88 -2.06 -16.39 7.57
C GLU A 88 -2.05 -17.80 8.17
N GLN A 89 -1.24 -18.05 9.21
CA GLN A 89 -1.22 -19.33 9.91
C GLN A 89 -2.57 -19.67 10.55
N ALA A 90 -3.26 -18.68 11.12
CA ALA A 90 -4.59 -18.87 11.69
C ALA A 90 -5.61 -19.25 10.62
N ALA A 91 -5.61 -18.56 9.47
CA ALA A 91 -6.50 -18.84 8.35
C ALA A 91 -6.25 -20.24 7.75
N ASP A 92 -4.99 -20.67 7.64
CA ASP A 92 -4.65 -22.02 7.15
C ASP A 92 -5.08 -23.12 8.13
N LEU A 93 -4.92 -22.89 9.44
CA LEU A 93 -5.42 -23.80 10.46
C LEU A 93 -6.95 -23.89 10.43
N GLU A 94 -7.64 -22.78 10.23
CA GLU A 94 -9.09 -22.74 10.10
C GLU A 94 -9.58 -23.50 8.86
N ARG A 95 -8.91 -23.33 7.72
CA ARG A 95 -9.19 -24.11 6.50
C ARG A 95 -9.04 -25.61 6.73
N ARG A 96 -7.94 -26.05 7.36
CA ARG A 96 -7.73 -27.47 7.69
C ARG A 96 -8.80 -28.01 8.63
N LYS A 97 -9.23 -27.21 9.62
CA LYS A 97 -10.33 -27.60 10.51
C LYS A 97 -11.64 -27.76 9.74
N ALA A 98 -11.98 -26.80 8.89
CA ALA A 98 -13.20 -26.86 8.07
C ALA A 98 -13.20 -28.06 7.10
N GLU A 99 -12.05 -28.41 6.53
CA GLU A 99 -11.89 -29.60 5.69
C GLU A 99 -12.14 -30.89 6.49
N MET A 100 -11.52 -31.03 7.67
CA MET A 100 -11.75 -32.18 8.56
C MET A 100 -13.22 -32.28 9.00
N ASP A 101 -13.84 -31.15 9.33
CA ASP A 101 -15.25 -31.11 9.74
C ASP A 101 -16.20 -31.53 8.61
N PHE A 102 -15.90 -31.11 7.37
CA PHE A 102 -16.65 -31.52 6.19
C PHE A 102 -16.53 -33.03 5.93
N GLU A 103 -15.32 -33.59 6.02
CA GLU A 103 -15.11 -35.04 5.88
C GLU A 103 -15.86 -35.83 6.95
N LEU A 104 -15.82 -35.35 8.20
CA LEU A 104 -16.54 -35.97 9.31
C LEU A 104 -18.05 -35.97 9.07
N GLN A 105 -18.63 -34.86 8.61
CA GLN A 105 -20.04 -34.78 8.25
C GLN A 105 -20.40 -35.75 7.12
N LYS A 106 -19.57 -35.83 6.08
CA LYS A 106 -19.78 -36.77 4.97
C LYS A 106 -19.77 -38.23 5.45
N LEU A 107 -18.83 -38.60 6.32
CA LEU A 107 -18.78 -39.93 6.91
C LEU A 107 -20.00 -40.22 7.79
N LYS A 108 -20.43 -39.25 8.60
CA LYS A 108 -21.63 -39.36 9.43
C LYS A 108 -22.88 -39.63 8.58
N LEU A 109 -23.08 -38.85 7.51
CA LEU A 109 -24.17 -39.03 6.55
C LEU A 109 -24.11 -40.41 5.85
N GLN A 110 -22.93 -40.89 5.47
CA GLN A 110 -22.79 -42.21 4.86
C GLN A 110 -23.13 -43.35 5.84
N LEU A 111 -22.73 -43.21 7.11
CA LEU A 111 -23.10 -44.17 8.15
C LEU A 111 -24.60 -44.14 8.41
N GLU A 112 -25.18 -42.95 8.53
CA GLU A 112 -26.62 -42.76 8.71
C GLU A 112 -27.43 -43.36 7.56
N ALA A 113 -27.02 -43.14 6.31
CA ALA A 113 -27.65 -43.74 5.12
C ALA A 113 -27.49 -45.28 5.06
N LYS A 114 -26.40 -45.83 5.61
CA LYS A 114 -26.22 -47.28 5.75
C LYS A 114 -27.06 -47.85 6.90
N MET A 115 -27.25 -47.09 7.98
CA MET A 115 -28.09 -47.47 9.11
C MET A 115 -29.59 -47.36 8.81
N SER A 116 -30.00 -46.47 7.89
CA SER A 116 -31.40 -46.28 7.51
C SER A 116 -31.93 -47.30 6.47
N GLY A 117 -31.16 -48.33 6.12
CA GLY A 117 -31.67 -49.54 5.45
C GLY A 117 -32.43 -49.35 4.13
N VAL A 118 -31.91 -48.58 3.17
CA VAL A 118 -32.54 -48.45 1.83
C VAL A 118 -32.07 -49.59 0.91
N PRO A 119 -32.97 -50.36 0.26
CA PRO A 119 -32.59 -51.47 -0.61
C PRO A 119 -31.90 -50.99 -1.89
N GLN A 120 -30.77 -51.61 -2.21
CA GLN A 120 -30.00 -51.37 -3.44
C GLN A 120 -30.79 -51.83 -4.68
N ILE A 121 -31.23 -50.91 -5.52
CA ILE A 121 -31.84 -51.20 -6.82
C ILE A 121 -30.73 -51.70 -7.77
N LYS A 122 -30.78 -52.99 -8.13
CA LYS A 122 -29.93 -53.62 -9.13
C LYS A 122 -30.21 -52.97 -10.50
N LYS A 123 -29.24 -52.23 -11.04
CA LYS A 123 -29.27 -51.79 -12.45
C LYS A 123 -28.98 -53.01 -13.34
N THR A 124 -30.03 -53.53 -13.97
CA THR A 124 -29.92 -54.51 -15.06
C THR A 124 -29.32 -53.83 -16.29
N VAL A 125 -28.23 -54.39 -16.77
CA VAL A 125 -27.50 -54.02 -17.97
C VAL A 125 -28.33 -54.41 -19.20
N ASN A 126 -28.51 -53.50 -20.16
CA ASN A 126 -28.59 -53.89 -21.56
C ASN A 126 -27.96 -52.81 -22.44
N SER A 127 -26.97 -53.29 -23.18
CA SER A 127 -26.07 -52.63 -24.13
C SER A 127 -26.74 -52.32 -25.47
N LYS A 128 -26.37 -51.18 -26.07
CA LYS A 128 -25.85 -51.01 -27.46
C LYS A 128 -25.70 -49.51 -27.76
N GLU A 129 -24.46 -49.03 -27.82
CA GLU A 129 -23.76 -48.57 -29.04
C GLU A 129 -23.95 -47.06 -29.32
N ASN A 130 -22.93 -46.24 -29.11
CA ASN A 130 -21.98 -45.91 -30.18
C ASN A 130 -20.90 -44.91 -29.73
N SER A 131 -19.77 -45.02 -30.43
CA SER A 131 -18.49 -44.39 -30.20
C SER A 131 -18.45 -42.89 -30.52
N SER A 132 -17.70 -42.13 -29.71
CA SER A 132 -16.74 -41.12 -30.18
C SER A 132 -15.95 -40.57 -28.98
N LYS A 133 -14.62 -40.70 -29.03
CA LYS A 133 -13.69 -40.03 -28.10
C LYS A 133 -13.64 -38.53 -28.44
N PRO A 134 -13.31 -37.69 -27.45
CA PRO A 134 -12.30 -36.68 -27.75
C PRO A 134 -11.18 -36.60 -26.71
N TYR A 135 -10.06 -36.09 -27.23
CA TYR A 135 -8.78 -35.84 -26.60
C TYR A 135 -8.86 -34.91 -25.37
N ALA A 136 -8.00 -35.16 -24.39
CA ALA A 136 -7.74 -34.28 -23.26
C ALA A 136 -6.42 -33.50 -23.48
N PRO A 137 -6.37 -32.18 -23.24
CA PRO A 137 -5.13 -31.50 -22.93
C PRO A 137 -4.97 -31.31 -21.41
N LYS A 138 -3.76 -31.60 -20.95
CA LYS A 138 -3.30 -31.51 -19.55
C LYS A 138 -3.33 -30.05 -19.06
N ARG A 139 -3.92 -29.80 -17.90
CA ARG A 139 -3.76 -28.54 -17.16
C ARG A 139 -2.50 -28.61 -16.31
N ASN A 140 -1.53 -27.76 -16.62
CA ASN A 140 -0.43 -27.46 -15.71
C ASN A 140 -0.93 -26.59 -14.56
N SER A 141 -0.47 -26.97 -13.37
CA SER A 141 -0.50 -26.23 -12.10
C SER A 141 0.08 -24.83 -12.25
N TYR A 142 -0.67 -23.78 -11.87
CA TYR A 142 -0.26 -22.78 -10.87
C TYR A 142 -1.46 -21.88 -10.49
N ASP A 143 -1.70 -21.82 -9.18
CA ASP A 143 -2.31 -20.80 -8.32
C ASP A 143 -3.46 -19.89 -8.83
N SER A 144 -4.63 -19.97 -8.19
CA SER A 144 -5.64 -18.90 -8.23
C SER A 144 -6.53 -18.91 -6.99
N ARG A 145 -6.15 -18.08 -6.01
CA ARG A 145 -7.10 -17.44 -5.10
C ARG A 145 -7.96 -16.48 -5.94
N PHE A 146 -9.04 -16.96 -6.52
CA PHE A 146 -10.10 -16.10 -7.01
C PHE A 146 -11.43 -16.73 -6.66
N ASP A 147 -12.14 -16.02 -5.79
CA ASP A 147 -13.37 -16.47 -5.19
C ASP A 147 -14.46 -16.71 -6.24
N LYS A 148 -15.26 -17.72 -5.92
CA LYS A 148 -16.39 -18.20 -6.69
C LYS A 148 -17.50 -17.15 -6.65
N THR A 149 -17.94 -16.68 -7.82
CA THR A 149 -19.36 -16.61 -8.19
C THR A 149 -19.49 -16.34 -9.68
N ASN A 150 -19.82 -17.37 -10.46
CA ASN A 150 -20.41 -17.22 -11.80
C ASN A 150 -21.68 -18.07 -11.80
N GLN A 151 -22.84 -17.43 -11.66
CA GLN A 151 -24.07 -17.90 -12.28
C GLN A 151 -24.84 -16.71 -12.84
N ALA A 152 -25.31 -16.90 -14.07
CA ALA A 152 -26.28 -16.11 -14.83
C ALA A 152 -25.76 -14.84 -15.55
N GLY A 153 -25.56 -14.97 -16.86
CA GLY A 153 -26.24 -14.04 -17.79
C GLY A 153 -27.71 -14.48 -17.95
N PRO A 154 -28.63 -13.69 -18.56
CA PRO A 154 -28.32 -12.85 -19.73
C PRO A 154 -29.09 -11.51 -19.82
N THR A 155 -28.88 -10.82 -20.94
CA THR A 155 -29.72 -9.79 -21.60
C THR A 155 -29.74 -8.36 -21.07
N SER A 156 -29.39 -7.46 -22.00
CA SER A 156 -29.99 -6.17 -22.33
C SER A 156 -30.66 -5.31 -21.26
N SER A 157 -30.37 -4.02 -21.42
CA SER A 157 -31.08 -2.83 -20.96
C SER A 157 -30.54 -2.17 -19.69
N PHE A 158 -30.04 -0.97 -19.95
CA PHE A 158 -29.69 0.11 -19.06
C PHE A 158 -30.77 0.31 -17.98
N ASN A 159 -30.37 0.30 -16.70
CA ASN A 159 -31.12 0.98 -15.66
C ASN A 159 -30.16 1.69 -14.70
N ARG A 160 -30.42 2.98 -14.48
CA ARG A 160 -29.73 3.80 -13.49
C ARG A 160 -30.18 3.34 -12.11
N GLY A 161 -29.23 2.99 -11.26
CA GLY A 161 -29.42 2.99 -9.80
C GLY A 161 -29.63 1.62 -9.18
N ASP A 162 -28.56 0.83 -9.07
CA ASP A 162 -28.46 -0.19 -8.02
C ASP A 162 -27.31 0.19 -7.09
N LYS A 163 -27.66 0.77 -5.93
CA LYS A 163 -26.72 0.96 -4.82
C LYS A 163 -26.43 -0.41 -4.22
N LEU A 164 -25.25 -0.96 -4.48
CA LEU A 164 -24.71 -2.07 -3.69
C LEU A 164 -24.50 -1.58 -2.24
N LYS A 165 -25.06 -2.32 -1.29
CA LYS A 165 -25.02 -2.04 0.15
C LYS A 165 -23.59 -1.82 0.63
N THR A 166 -23.34 -0.65 1.20
CA THR A 166 -22.13 -0.33 1.96
C THR A 166 -22.28 -0.83 3.39
N ASP A 167 -21.24 -1.46 3.91
CA ASP A 167 -21.10 -1.76 5.33
C ASP A 167 -21.18 -0.46 6.17
N ASP A 168 -22.00 -0.49 7.23
CA ASP A 168 -22.20 0.58 8.21
C ASP A 168 -20.91 0.86 9.00
N ARG A 169 -20.01 1.69 8.44
CA ARG A 169 -18.95 2.37 9.19
C ARG A 169 -19.03 3.87 8.93
N SER A 170 -19.72 4.55 9.83
CA SER A 170 -20.23 5.92 9.72
C SER A 170 -19.21 7.05 9.82
N ASP A 171 -17.97 6.90 9.33
CA ASP A 171 -16.96 8.00 9.36
C ASP A 171 -15.91 7.95 8.23
N ARG A 172 -16.16 7.24 7.12
CA ARG A 172 -15.31 7.33 5.91
C ARG A 172 -16.10 7.92 4.74
N PRO A 173 -15.54 8.87 3.96
CA PRO A 173 -16.17 9.24 2.69
C PRO A 173 -16.27 7.97 1.85
N SER A 174 -17.51 7.57 1.53
CA SER A 174 -17.76 6.37 0.73
C SER A 174 -17.16 6.58 -0.66
N VAL A 175 -15.96 6.05 -0.93
CA VAL A 175 -15.43 6.00 -2.28
C VAL A 175 -16.32 5.05 -3.06
N SER A 176 -17.08 5.57 -4.02
CA SER A 176 -17.98 4.73 -4.81
C SER A 176 -17.16 3.95 -5.84
N CYS A 177 -16.96 2.66 -5.58
CA CYS A 177 -16.28 1.73 -6.47
C CYS A 177 -17.30 0.93 -7.27
N TYR A 178 -17.03 0.70 -8.55
CA TYR A 178 -17.89 -0.07 -9.45
C TYR A 178 -17.07 -1.10 -10.22
N GLY A 179 -17.69 -2.24 -10.53
CA GLY A 179 -17.11 -3.21 -11.46
C GLY A 179 -17.25 -2.71 -12.90
N CYS A 180 -16.16 -2.73 -13.67
CA CYS A 180 -16.16 -2.36 -15.07
C CYS A 180 -15.32 -3.32 -15.91
N ALA A 181 -15.66 -3.45 -17.20
CA ALA A 181 -14.88 -4.22 -18.15
C ALA A 181 -14.25 -3.28 -19.19
N VAL A 182 -12.93 -3.38 -19.41
CA VAL A 182 -12.19 -2.65 -20.45
C VAL A 182 -11.64 -3.68 -21.42
N ASN A 183 -12.08 -3.62 -22.69
CA ASN A 183 -11.72 -4.60 -23.72
C ASN A 183 -11.93 -6.07 -23.28
N GLY A 184 -13.02 -6.34 -22.57
CA GLY A 184 -13.33 -7.68 -22.03
C GLY A 184 -12.60 -8.06 -20.73
N ILE A 185 -11.65 -7.23 -20.27
CA ILE A 185 -10.94 -7.43 -19.00
C ILE A 185 -11.74 -6.79 -17.87
N TRP A 186 -12.21 -7.59 -16.92
CA TRP A 186 -12.95 -7.13 -15.75
C TRP A 186 -12.02 -6.58 -14.67
N GLY A 187 -12.43 -5.48 -14.04
CA GLY A 187 -11.74 -4.87 -12.92
C GLY A 187 -12.64 -3.99 -12.08
N THR A 188 -12.08 -3.43 -11.01
CA THR A 188 -12.75 -2.47 -10.12
C THR A 188 -12.24 -1.07 -10.43
N ALA A 189 -13.15 -0.12 -10.58
CA ALA A 189 -12.84 1.30 -10.77
C ALA A 189 -13.45 2.13 -9.64
N CYS A 190 -12.72 3.14 -9.19
CA CYS A 190 -13.22 4.16 -8.28
C CYS A 190 -13.77 5.33 -9.10
N ALA A 191 -14.96 5.83 -8.76
CA ALA A 191 -15.43 7.08 -9.33
C ALA A 191 -14.77 8.25 -8.59
N ASP A 192 -14.05 9.07 -9.33
CA ASP A 192 -13.43 10.30 -8.87
C ASP A 192 -13.98 11.46 -9.71
N SER A 193 -14.86 12.27 -9.13
CA SER A 193 -15.44 13.43 -9.81
C SER A 193 -14.43 14.57 -10.02
N GLY A 194 -13.27 14.52 -9.36
CA GLY A 194 -12.17 15.45 -9.55
C GLY A 194 -11.24 15.06 -10.72
N ALA A 195 -11.33 13.82 -11.20
CA ALA A 195 -10.52 13.35 -12.31
C ALA A 195 -11.16 13.73 -13.66
N SER A 196 -10.37 14.33 -14.56
CA SER A 196 -10.79 14.64 -15.93
C SER A 196 -10.55 13.49 -16.92
N HIS A 197 -9.70 12.53 -16.55
CA HIS A 197 -9.32 11.40 -17.38
C HIS A 197 -9.29 10.12 -16.53
N SER A 198 -9.63 9.00 -17.15
CA SER A 198 -9.48 7.68 -16.53
C SER A 198 -8.00 7.36 -16.34
N ILE A 199 -7.63 6.95 -15.14
CA ILE A 199 -6.27 6.53 -14.80
C ILE A 199 -6.30 5.04 -14.51
N ALA A 200 -5.44 4.29 -15.20
CA ALA A 200 -5.29 2.86 -15.04
C ALA A 200 -3.90 2.53 -14.49
N GLY A 201 -3.82 1.51 -13.64
CA GLY A 201 -2.54 0.97 -13.16
C GLY A 201 -1.80 0.17 -14.23
N GLU A 202 -0.52 -0.09 -13.97
CA GLU A 202 0.37 -0.84 -14.86
C GLU A 202 -0.16 -2.24 -15.20
N THR A 203 -0.80 -2.92 -14.26
CA THR A 203 -1.38 -4.25 -14.46
C THR A 203 -2.42 -4.26 -15.59
N LEU A 204 -3.32 -3.28 -15.61
CA LEU A 204 -4.34 -3.20 -16.67
C LEU A 204 -3.71 -2.83 -18.01
N TYR A 205 -2.71 -1.95 -18.00
CA TYR A 205 -1.95 -1.59 -19.20
C TYR A 205 -1.28 -2.82 -19.84
N LEU A 206 -0.59 -3.65 -19.05
CA LEU A 206 0.07 -4.86 -19.55
C LEU A 206 -0.93 -5.90 -20.08
N LEU A 207 -2.08 -6.06 -19.41
CA LEU A 207 -3.14 -6.95 -19.87
C LEU A 207 -3.73 -6.48 -21.20
N LEU A 208 -3.99 -5.18 -21.34
CA LEU A 208 -4.51 -4.61 -22.58
C LEU A 208 -3.50 -4.76 -23.73
N GLN A 209 -2.21 -4.56 -23.48
CA GLN A 209 -1.16 -4.82 -24.47
C GLN A 209 -1.14 -6.28 -24.93
N LYS A 210 -1.32 -7.22 -24.00
CA LYS A 210 -1.36 -8.65 -24.30
C LYS A 210 -2.56 -9.02 -25.18
N GLU A 211 -3.70 -8.35 -24.98
CA GLU A 211 -4.88 -8.46 -25.84
C GLU A 211 -4.77 -7.67 -27.16
N GLY A 212 -3.58 -7.11 -27.46
CA GLY A 212 -3.30 -6.44 -28.72
C GLY A 212 -3.67 -4.96 -28.76
N ALA A 213 -3.96 -4.32 -27.62
CA ALA A 213 -4.21 -2.88 -27.58
C ALA A 213 -2.92 -2.09 -27.86
N ASN A 214 -3.00 -1.12 -28.76
CA ASN A 214 -1.90 -0.24 -29.09
C ASN A 214 -1.96 1.02 -28.22
N PHE A 215 -0.78 1.48 -27.77
CA PHE A 215 -0.65 2.67 -26.95
C PHE A 215 0.38 3.63 -27.54
N GLN A 216 0.04 4.92 -27.56
CA GLN A 216 0.95 6.01 -27.89
C GLN A 216 1.48 6.66 -26.62
N LYS A 217 2.78 7.00 -26.62
CA LYS A 217 3.41 7.75 -25.55
C LYS A 217 3.10 9.24 -25.72
N THR A 218 2.61 9.86 -24.67
CA THR A 218 2.24 11.27 -24.64
C THR A 218 2.69 11.90 -23.33
N GLN A 219 3.11 13.16 -23.36
CA GLN A 219 3.36 13.93 -22.14
C GLN A 219 2.04 14.57 -21.68
N ILE A 220 1.68 14.34 -20.42
CA ILE A 220 0.48 14.91 -19.80
C ILE A 220 0.90 15.66 -18.54
N THR A 221 0.41 16.88 -18.38
CA THR A 221 0.57 17.64 -17.14
C THR A 221 -0.63 17.40 -16.25
N MET A 222 -0.40 16.98 -15.02
CA MET A 222 -1.46 16.74 -14.04
C MET A 222 -1.25 17.59 -12.80
N SER A 223 -2.35 18.09 -12.22
CA SER A 223 -2.35 18.78 -10.93
C SER A 223 -2.98 17.83 -9.91
N LEU A 224 -2.23 17.43 -8.89
CA LEU A 224 -2.72 16.52 -7.84
C LEU A 224 -3.39 17.31 -6.71
N ALA A 225 -4.05 16.59 -5.78
CA ALA A 225 -4.79 17.18 -4.67
C ALA A 225 -3.91 18.01 -3.70
N ASP A 226 -2.60 17.83 -3.73
CA ASP A 226 -1.61 18.63 -2.99
C ASP A 226 -1.25 19.96 -3.67
N GLY A 227 -1.86 20.26 -4.82
CA GLY A 227 -1.62 21.48 -5.60
C GLY A 227 -0.35 21.45 -6.45
N HIS A 228 0.44 20.36 -6.40
CA HIS A 228 1.62 20.23 -7.24
C HIS A 228 1.25 19.87 -8.67
N LYS A 229 1.82 20.63 -9.62
CA LYS A 229 1.78 20.33 -11.05
C LYS A 229 3.00 19.52 -11.43
N SER A 230 2.78 18.35 -11.99
CA SER A 230 3.84 17.45 -12.41
C SER A 230 3.59 16.98 -13.85
N GLU A 231 4.67 16.89 -14.62
CA GLU A 231 4.66 16.42 -15.98
C GLU A 231 4.96 14.91 -16.00
N TRP A 232 4.02 14.12 -16.50
CA TRP A 232 4.10 12.66 -16.54
C TRP A 232 4.15 12.16 -17.97
N LYS A 233 4.94 11.12 -18.18
CA LYS A 233 4.92 10.34 -19.42
C LYS A 233 3.77 9.33 -19.30
N SER A 234 2.67 9.60 -19.99
CA SER A 234 1.52 8.72 -20.06
C SER A 234 1.56 7.89 -21.34
N THR A 235 0.93 6.72 -21.29
CA THR A 235 0.61 5.93 -22.48
C THR A 235 -0.90 5.91 -22.66
N GLN A 236 -1.39 6.46 -23.76
CA GLN A 236 -2.82 6.55 -24.07
C GLN A 236 -3.16 5.54 -25.17
N PRO A 237 -4.34 4.89 -25.12
CA PRO A 237 -4.76 3.99 -26.20
C PRO A 237 -4.90 4.77 -27.52
N VAL A 238 -4.57 4.11 -28.63
CA VAL A 238 -4.68 4.66 -30.01
C VAL A 238 -6.08 4.51 -30.55
#